data_AF-A0A7C3WK80-F1
#
_entry.id   AF-A0A7C3WK80-F1
#
_cell.length_a   1.000
_cell.length_b   1.000
_cell.length_c   1.000
_cell.angle_alpha   90.00
_cell.angle_beta   90.00
_cell.angle_gamma   90.00
#
_symmetry.space_group_name_H-M   'P 1'
#
loop_
_entity.id
_entity.type
_entity.pdbx_description
1 polymer ?
#
loop_
_entity_poly.entity_id
_entity_poly.type
_entity_poly.pdbx_seq_one_letter_code
_entity_poly.pdbx_strand_id
1 'polypeptide(L)'
;MWGCLAGYISCFFLGLWPSGYTPIQSFIWSWADFIEALAPAAIFRLFKIDPDFSVKRGWAAKAFPPLIALGSIILLLGIIVQVLWGATLGEPFTTIYVYSVYTGLALALIGVLLGLLVGHSKTWAAHIAGVILASILSGVWGAGTLTLWNLPPPLPAELFWPVFTGWVVGDLIVLSVLSTALLVALTPVFKRTGLYVEGWWA
;
A
#
# COMPACT_ATOMS: atom_id res chain seq x y z
N MET A 1 -1.21 12.50 -10.23
CA MET A 1 -2.04 13.41 -9.42
C MET A 1 -3.46 12.90 -9.25
N TRP A 2 -4.23 12.60 -10.32
CA TRP A 2 -5.57 11.98 -10.18
C TRP A 2 -5.59 10.78 -9.23
N GLY A 3 -4.63 9.85 -9.34
CA GLY A 3 -4.54 8.71 -8.42
C GLY A 3 -4.35 9.10 -6.95
N CYS A 4 -3.53 10.12 -6.68
CA CYS A 4 -3.31 10.63 -5.32
C CYS A 4 -4.59 11.28 -4.77
N LEU A 5 -5.24 12.11 -5.57
CA LEU A 5 -6.51 12.74 -5.21
C LEU A 5 -7.63 11.71 -5.03
N ALA A 6 -7.66 10.68 -5.88
CA ALA A 6 -8.62 9.58 -5.75
C ALA A 6 -8.41 8.85 -4.43
N GLY A 7 -7.17 8.49 -4.08
CA GLY A 7 -6.82 7.89 -2.79
C GLY A 7 -7.24 8.76 -1.61
N TYR A 8 -6.92 10.06 -1.66
CA TYR A 8 -7.35 11.03 -0.64
C TYR A 8 -8.88 11.06 -0.48
N ILE A 9 -9.60 11.31 -1.58
CA ILE A 9 -11.06 11.47 -1.54
C ILE A 9 -11.73 10.16 -1.09
N SER A 10 -11.29 9.01 -1.62
CA SER A 10 -11.84 7.72 -1.23
C SER A 10 -11.57 7.40 0.23
N CYS A 11 -10.34 7.64 0.71
CA CYS A 11 -9.97 7.36 2.09
C CYS A 11 -10.70 8.29 3.07
N PHE A 12 -10.91 9.55 2.70
CA PHE A 12 -11.70 10.49 3.51
C PHE A 12 -13.13 9.97 3.74
N PHE A 13 -13.80 9.57 2.66
CA PHE A 13 -15.16 9.01 2.77
C PHE A 13 -15.18 7.64 3.44
N LEU A 14 -14.18 6.78 3.19
CA LEU A 14 -14.03 5.49 3.87
C LEU A 14 -13.89 5.65 5.39
N GLY A 15 -13.10 6.65 5.82
CA GLY A 15 -12.96 7.04 7.21
C GLY A 15 -14.30 7.40 7.85
N LEU A 16 -15.10 8.21 7.16
CA LEU A 16 -16.43 8.58 7.66
C LEU A 16 -17.37 7.36 7.70
N TRP A 17 -17.40 6.59 6.60
CA TRP A 17 -18.22 5.41 6.45
C TRP A 17 -17.51 4.34 5.60
N PRO A 18 -17.34 3.11 6.10
CA PRO A 18 -17.98 2.55 7.30
C PRO A 18 -17.18 2.72 8.60
N SER A 19 -16.01 3.37 8.58
CA SER A 19 -15.10 3.36 9.74
C SER A 19 -15.56 4.23 10.92
N GLY A 20 -16.54 5.13 10.73
CA GLY A 20 -17.14 5.92 11.82
C GLY A 20 -16.20 6.99 12.42
N TYR A 21 -15.17 7.37 11.69
CA TYR A 21 -14.24 8.42 12.11
C TYR A 21 -14.90 9.79 12.07
N THR A 22 -14.45 10.68 12.95
CA THR A 22 -14.78 12.11 12.86
C THR A 22 -14.19 12.70 11.58
N PRO A 23 -14.73 13.83 11.06
CA PRO A 23 -14.16 14.49 9.88
C PRO A 23 -12.67 14.82 10.01
N ILE A 24 -12.20 15.09 11.23
CA ILE A 24 -10.78 15.38 11.50
C ILE A 24 -9.94 14.11 11.37
N GLN A 25 -10.37 13.00 11.96
CA GLN A 25 -9.70 11.70 11.82
C GLN A 25 -9.66 11.24 10.36
N SER A 26 -10.79 11.36 9.64
CA SER A 26 -10.85 11.04 8.22
C SER A 26 -9.91 11.90 7.40
N PHE A 27 -9.79 13.20 7.73
CA PHE A 27 -8.83 14.10 7.10
C PHE A 27 -7.39 13.68 7.34
N ILE A 28 -7.04 13.33 8.59
CA ILE A 28 -5.70 12.85 8.94
C ILE A 28 -5.39 11.58 8.15
N TRP A 29 -6.29 10.60 8.18
CA TRP A 29 -6.10 9.33 7.50
C TRP A 29 -6.01 9.51 5.97
N SER A 30 -6.87 10.32 5.37
CA SER A 30 -6.85 10.56 3.92
C SER A 30 -5.56 11.22 3.43
N TRP A 31 -4.92 12.04 4.27
CA TRP A 31 -3.61 12.62 3.95
C TRP A 31 -2.49 11.57 3.97
N ALA A 32 -2.58 10.54 4.81
CA ALA A 32 -1.64 9.41 4.78
C ALA A 32 -1.73 8.69 3.41
N ASP A 33 -2.94 8.29 2.98
CA ASP A 33 -3.17 7.68 1.67
C ASP A 33 -2.69 8.57 0.50
N PHE A 34 -2.90 9.89 0.61
CA PHE A 34 -2.39 10.83 -0.38
C PHE A 34 -0.87 10.79 -0.49
N ILE A 35 -0.17 10.82 0.65
CA ILE A 35 1.29 10.73 0.74
C ILE A 35 1.77 9.39 0.17
N GLU A 36 1.08 8.30 0.49
CA GLU A 36 1.43 6.95 0.03
C GLU A 36 1.31 6.79 -1.49
N ALA A 37 0.37 7.49 -2.11
CA ALA A 37 0.26 7.55 -3.57
C ALA A 37 1.25 8.56 -4.18
N LEU A 38 1.50 9.68 -3.50
CA LEU A 38 2.36 10.75 -4.01
C LEU A 38 3.84 10.37 -4.00
N ALA A 39 4.33 9.73 -2.94
CA ALA A 39 5.73 9.35 -2.80
C ALA A 39 6.27 8.48 -3.96
N PRO A 40 5.65 7.33 -4.32
CA PRO A 40 6.10 6.55 -5.47
C PRO A 40 5.96 7.34 -6.78
N ALA A 41 4.86 8.09 -6.96
CA ALA A 41 4.67 8.92 -8.16
C ALA A 41 5.77 9.98 -8.31
N ALA A 42 6.19 10.60 -7.21
CA ALA A 42 7.28 11.56 -7.18
C ALA A 42 8.61 10.89 -7.55
N ILE A 43 8.91 9.70 -7.04
CA ILE A 43 10.13 8.95 -7.42
C ILE A 43 10.13 8.65 -8.92
N PHE A 44 9.07 8.05 -9.46
CA PHE A 44 8.99 7.76 -10.90
C PHE A 44 9.22 9.01 -11.75
N ARG A 45 8.64 10.15 -11.34
CA ARG A 45 8.80 11.43 -12.05
C ARG A 45 10.22 12.00 -11.92
N LEU A 46 10.75 12.11 -10.70
CA LEU A 46 12.06 12.72 -10.42
C LEU A 46 13.18 11.99 -11.16
N PHE A 47 13.11 10.66 -11.18
CA PHE A 47 14.10 9.83 -11.87
C PHE A 47 13.77 9.57 -13.35
N LYS A 48 12.67 10.15 -13.87
CA LYS A 48 12.20 9.98 -15.26
C LYS A 48 12.10 8.50 -15.65
N ILE A 49 11.55 7.68 -14.77
CA ILE A 49 11.35 6.24 -14.97
C ILE A 49 9.91 6.04 -15.44
N ASP A 50 9.75 5.41 -16.59
CA ASP A 50 8.44 4.97 -17.06
C ASP A 50 7.98 3.76 -16.24
N PRO A 51 6.83 3.83 -15.52
CA PRO A 51 6.31 2.69 -14.77
C PRO A 51 5.92 1.56 -15.72
N ASP A 52 6.79 0.56 -15.83
CA ASP A 52 6.56 -0.67 -16.58
C ASP A 52 6.88 -1.89 -15.73
N PHE A 53 5.83 -2.56 -15.26
CA PHE A 53 5.89 -3.77 -14.43
C PHE A 53 5.82 -5.06 -15.26
N SER A 54 5.99 -4.98 -16.58
CA SER A 54 6.07 -6.14 -17.44
C SER A 54 7.34 -6.96 -17.18
N VAL A 55 7.27 -8.24 -17.53
CA VAL A 55 8.35 -9.22 -17.34
C VAL A 55 9.05 -9.45 -18.67
N LYS A 56 10.38 -9.35 -18.68
CA LYS A 56 11.19 -9.52 -19.90
C LYS A 56 11.30 -10.98 -20.34
N ARG A 57 11.25 -11.92 -19.39
CA ARG A 57 11.45 -13.35 -19.63
C ARG A 57 10.12 -14.04 -19.94
N GLY A 58 9.97 -14.56 -21.16
CA GLY A 58 8.70 -15.12 -21.65
C GLY A 58 8.12 -16.26 -20.80
N TRP A 59 8.96 -17.11 -20.19
CA TRP A 59 8.50 -18.20 -19.31
C TRP A 59 7.98 -17.67 -17.95
N ALA A 60 8.53 -16.56 -17.46
CA ALA A 60 8.13 -15.94 -16.20
C ALA A 60 6.90 -15.02 -16.37
N ALA A 61 6.69 -14.48 -17.58
CA ALA A 61 5.62 -13.52 -17.86
C ALA A 61 4.20 -14.04 -17.55
N LYS A 62 3.96 -15.36 -17.66
CA LYS A 62 2.66 -15.97 -17.35
C LYS A 62 2.49 -16.33 -15.87
N ALA A 63 3.58 -16.67 -15.19
CA ALA A 63 3.56 -17.12 -13.79
C ALA A 63 3.63 -15.96 -12.79
N PHE A 64 4.24 -14.84 -13.19
CA PHE A 64 4.56 -13.74 -12.30
C PHE A 64 3.33 -12.96 -11.79
N PRO A 65 2.36 -12.54 -12.62
CA PRO A 65 1.17 -11.86 -12.10
C PRO A 65 0.33 -12.73 -11.16
N PRO A 66 0.04 -14.02 -11.46
CA PRO A 66 -0.65 -14.89 -10.51
C PRO A 66 0.09 -15.07 -9.18
N LEU A 67 1.44 -15.15 -9.20
CA LEU A 67 2.24 -15.30 -7.99
C LEU A 67 2.11 -14.08 -7.07
N ILE A 68 2.20 -12.87 -7.63
CA ILE A 68 2.04 -11.64 -6.85
C ILE A 68 0.59 -11.49 -6.36
N ALA A 69 -0.38 -11.82 -7.23
CA ALA A 69 -1.79 -11.79 -6.86
C ALA A 69 -2.12 -12.78 -5.74
N LEU A 70 -1.48 -13.95 -5.70
CA LEU A 70 -1.70 -14.96 -4.67
C LEU A 70 -1.36 -14.42 -3.27
N GLY A 71 -0.27 -13.66 -3.13
CA GLY A 71 0.07 -13.00 -1.86
C GLY A 71 -1.03 -12.05 -1.39
N SER A 72 -1.59 -11.26 -2.32
CA SER A 72 -2.73 -10.38 -2.06
C SER A 72 -3.99 -11.14 -1.66
N ILE A 73 -4.32 -12.21 -2.39
CA ILE A 73 -5.50 -13.04 -2.12
C ILE A 73 -5.41 -13.65 -0.73
N ILE A 74 -4.26 -14.24 -0.36
CA ILE A 74 -4.06 -14.86 0.94
C ILE A 74 -4.18 -13.83 2.06
N LEU A 75 -3.58 -12.64 1.89
CA LEU A 75 -3.68 -11.57 2.87
C LEU A 75 -5.13 -11.10 3.05
N LEU A 76 -5.87 -10.86 1.95
CA LEU A 76 -7.26 -10.45 1.99
C LEU A 76 -8.17 -11.51 2.63
N LEU A 77 -7.96 -12.79 2.32
CA LEU A 77 -8.68 -13.88 2.98
C LEU A 77 -8.40 -13.91 4.48
N GLY A 78 -7.15 -13.70 4.89
CA GLY A 78 -6.79 -13.55 6.30
C GLY A 78 -7.53 -12.41 6.98
N ILE A 79 -7.56 -11.23 6.35
CA ILE A 79 -8.30 -10.07 6.87
C ILE A 79 -9.80 -10.38 6.99
N ILE A 80 -10.40 -11.02 5.98
CA ILE A 80 -11.81 -11.42 6.03
C ILE A 80 -12.06 -12.37 7.21
N VAL A 81 -11.18 -13.36 7.42
CA VAL A 81 -11.28 -14.28 8.55
C VAL A 81 -11.22 -13.54 9.89
N GLN A 82 -10.28 -12.60 10.02
CA GLN A 82 -10.13 -11.78 11.21
C GLN A 82 -11.35 -10.92 11.49
N VAL A 83 -11.87 -10.25 10.47
CA VAL A 83 -13.01 -9.32 10.60
C VAL A 83 -14.30 -10.07 10.93
N LEU A 84 -14.56 -11.21 10.29
CA LEU A 84 -15.82 -11.93 10.45
C LEU A 84 -15.85 -12.82 11.70
N TRP A 85 -14.72 -13.47 12.05
CA TRP A 85 -14.67 -14.46 13.13
C TRP A 85 -13.58 -14.20 14.15
N GLY A 86 -12.38 -13.78 13.73
CA GLY A 86 -11.24 -13.58 14.64
C GLY A 86 -11.51 -12.55 15.75
N ALA A 87 -12.13 -11.42 15.41
CA ALA A 87 -12.41 -10.35 16.36
C ALA A 87 -13.45 -10.73 17.44
N THR A 88 -14.35 -11.68 17.16
CA THR A 88 -15.47 -12.04 18.04
C THR A 88 -15.33 -13.40 18.70
N LEU A 89 -14.79 -14.39 17.98
CA LEU A 89 -14.67 -15.77 18.42
C LEU A 89 -13.25 -16.15 18.90
N GLY A 90 -12.24 -15.36 18.56
CA GLY A 90 -10.85 -15.64 18.94
C GLY A 90 -10.25 -16.84 18.20
N GLU A 91 -9.54 -17.71 18.92
CA GLU A 91 -8.90 -18.90 18.33
C GLU A 91 -9.92 -19.92 17.78
N PRO A 92 -9.64 -20.59 16.65
CA PRO A 92 -8.38 -20.61 15.89
C PRO A 92 -8.26 -19.51 14.81
N PHE A 93 -9.25 -18.62 14.69
CA PHE A 93 -9.36 -17.68 13.58
C PHE A 93 -8.29 -16.59 13.61
N THR A 94 -7.90 -16.14 14.80
CA THR A 94 -6.76 -15.23 15.02
C THR A 94 -5.45 -15.84 14.53
N THR A 95 -5.20 -17.12 14.83
CA THR A 95 -4.04 -17.85 14.31
C THR A 95 -4.07 -17.95 12.78
N ILE A 96 -5.22 -18.27 12.18
CA ILE A 96 -5.39 -18.30 10.71
C ILE A 96 -5.03 -16.94 10.09
N TYR A 97 -5.57 -15.86 10.64
CA TYR A 97 -5.27 -14.49 10.20
C TYR A 97 -3.76 -14.20 10.22
N VAL A 98 -3.09 -14.49 11.34
CA VAL A 98 -1.66 -14.23 11.50
C VAL A 98 -0.84 -14.98 10.44
N TYR A 99 -1.12 -16.27 10.23
CA TYR A 99 -0.43 -17.06 9.21
C TYR A 99 -0.71 -16.56 7.79
N SER A 100 -1.95 -16.14 7.51
CA SER A 100 -2.31 -15.54 6.22
C SER A 100 -1.55 -14.24 5.95
N VAL A 101 -1.44 -13.35 6.94
CA VAL A 101 -0.67 -12.09 6.80
C VAL A 101 0.80 -12.38 6.49
N TYR A 102 1.45 -13.24 7.29
CA TYR A 102 2.87 -13.54 7.08
C TYR A 102 3.14 -14.28 5.77
N THR A 103 2.26 -15.21 5.38
CA THR A 103 2.38 -15.93 4.11
C THR A 103 2.17 -14.98 2.92
N GLY A 104 1.13 -14.13 2.98
CA GLY A 104 0.84 -13.14 1.96
C GLY A 104 2.00 -12.14 1.79
N LEU A 105 2.56 -11.65 2.89
CA LEU A 105 3.74 -10.79 2.90
C LEU A 105 4.96 -11.48 2.28
N ALA A 106 5.25 -12.71 2.70
CA ALA A 106 6.40 -13.46 2.18
C ALA A 106 6.30 -13.64 0.65
N LEU A 107 5.13 -14.01 0.14
CA LEU A 107 4.89 -14.14 -1.30
C LEU A 107 5.03 -12.81 -2.04
N ALA A 108 4.53 -11.71 -1.46
CA ALA A 108 4.66 -10.39 -2.06
C ALA A 108 6.13 -9.94 -2.11
N LEU A 109 6.90 -10.14 -1.04
CA LEU A 109 8.34 -9.83 -1.01
C LEU A 109 9.10 -10.67 -2.04
N ILE A 110 8.82 -11.97 -2.13
CA ILE A 110 9.38 -12.83 -3.18
C ILE A 110 9.02 -12.28 -4.57
N GLY A 111 7.76 -11.89 -4.78
CA GLY A 111 7.29 -11.28 -6.02
C GLY A 111 8.02 -9.99 -6.40
N VAL A 112 8.19 -9.08 -5.44
CA VAL A 112 8.94 -7.82 -5.61
C VAL A 112 10.40 -8.09 -5.95
N LEU A 113 11.06 -9.02 -5.23
CA LEU A 113 12.45 -9.41 -5.47
C LEU A 113 12.61 -10.10 -6.83
N LEU A 114 11.70 -10.99 -7.20
CA LEU A 114 11.67 -11.58 -8.54
C LEU A 114 11.47 -10.51 -9.61
N GLY A 115 10.65 -9.49 -9.34
CA GLY A 115 10.44 -8.35 -10.22
C GLY A 115 11.74 -7.64 -10.60
N LEU A 116 12.63 -7.43 -9.63
CA LEU A 116 13.99 -6.89 -9.89
C LEU A 116 14.80 -7.77 -10.85
N LEU A 117 14.63 -9.09 -10.79
CA LEU A 117 15.39 -10.08 -11.57
C LEU A 117 14.82 -10.33 -12.97
N VAL A 118 13.49 -10.40 -13.10
CA VAL A 118 12.82 -10.80 -14.35
C VAL A 118 12.17 -9.64 -15.10
N GLY A 119 11.93 -8.51 -14.44
CA GLY A 119 11.30 -7.31 -15.01
C GLY A 119 12.28 -6.18 -15.33
N HIS A 120 11.78 -4.96 -15.31
CA HIS A 120 12.57 -3.74 -15.47
C HIS A 120 13.15 -3.30 -14.12
N SER A 121 14.43 -3.59 -13.87
CA SER A 121 15.09 -3.32 -12.59
C SER A 121 14.93 -1.88 -12.08
N LYS A 122 14.99 -0.88 -12.98
CA LYS A 122 14.74 0.53 -12.62
C LYS A 122 13.32 0.77 -12.10
N THR A 123 12.31 0.18 -12.75
CA THR A 123 10.90 0.28 -12.30
C THR A 123 10.75 -0.33 -10.91
N TRP A 124 11.28 -1.53 -10.71
CA TRP A 124 11.15 -2.24 -9.45
C TRP A 124 11.94 -1.57 -8.32
N ALA A 125 13.14 -1.04 -8.60
CA ALA A 125 13.90 -0.26 -7.62
C ALA A 125 13.17 1.04 -7.24
N ALA A 126 12.58 1.73 -8.21
CA ALA A 126 11.76 2.92 -7.96
C ALA A 126 10.51 2.59 -7.14
N HIS A 127 9.84 1.47 -7.43
CA HIS A 127 8.70 0.98 -6.66
C HIS A 127 9.07 0.70 -5.20
N ILE A 128 10.16 -0.06 -4.96
CA ILE A 128 10.63 -0.38 -3.60
C ILE A 128 10.99 0.89 -2.83
N ALA A 129 11.74 1.80 -3.45
CA ALA A 129 12.07 3.08 -2.84
C ALA A 129 10.81 3.90 -2.55
N GLY A 130 9.82 3.84 -3.44
CA GLY A 130 8.53 4.51 -3.30
C GLY A 130 7.72 3.98 -2.13
N VAL A 131 7.65 2.66 -1.98
CA VAL A 131 6.99 2.00 -0.85
C VAL A 131 7.66 2.38 0.47
N ILE A 132 8.98 2.29 0.56
CA ILE A 132 9.71 2.64 1.79
C ILE A 132 9.50 4.12 2.14
N LEU A 133 9.63 5.01 1.16
CA LEU A 133 9.46 6.45 1.38
C LEU A 133 8.01 6.78 1.76
N ALA A 134 7.03 6.18 1.08
CA ALA A 134 5.61 6.30 1.40
C ALA A 134 5.37 5.97 2.87
N SER A 135 5.72 4.74 3.29
CA SER A 135 5.49 4.25 4.65
C SER A 135 6.13 5.13 5.73
N ILE A 136 7.32 5.67 5.47
CA ILE A 136 7.98 6.58 6.42
C ILE A 136 7.25 7.92 6.50
N LEU A 137 6.92 8.53 5.36
CA LEU A 137 6.29 9.85 5.34
C LEU A 137 4.85 9.82 5.87
N SER A 138 4.06 8.81 5.48
CA SER A 138 2.71 8.58 6.02
C SER A 138 2.77 8.24 7.51
N GLY A 139 3.74 7.42 7.94
CA GLY A 139 3.95 7.08 9.34
C GLY A 139 4.29 8.31 10.19
N VAL A 140 5.17 9.20 9.71
CA VAL A 140 5.48 10.48 10.39
C VAL A 140 4.22 11.34 10.50
N TRP A 141 3.42 11.40 9.42
CA TRP A 141 2.17 12.15 9.42
C TRP A 141 1.14 11.56 10.39
N GLY A 142 0.83 10.27 10.28
CA GLY A 142 -0.16 9.60 11.12
C GLY A 142 0.23 9.58 12.60
N ALA A 143 1.47 9.18 12.92
CA ALA A 143 1.93 9.18 14.30
C ALA A 143 2.09 10.60 14.87
N GLY A 144 2.61 11.53 14.08
CA GLY A 144 2.82 12.92 14.49
C GLY A 144 1.50 13.63 14.78
N THR A 145 0.51 13.50 13.89
CA THR A 145 -0.83 14.08 14.08
C THR A 145 -1.50 13.54 15.34
N LEU A 146 -1.44 12.24 15.58
CA LEU A 146 -2.09 11.61 16.72
C LEU A 146 -1.38 11.86 18.05
N THR A 147 -0.05 11.98 18.09
CA THR A 147 0.69 12.00 19.38
C THR A 147 1.42 13.30 19.69
N LEU A 148 2.00 13.97 18.69
CA LEU A 148 2.87 15.15 18.90
C LEU A 148 2.14 16.48 18.63
N TRP A 149 1.23 16.48 17.65
CA TRP A 149 0.48 17.67 17.25
C TRP A 149 -0.89 17.76 17.89
N ASN A 150 -1.22 16.78 18.74
CA ASN A 150 -2.40 16.77 19.60
C ASN A 150 -3.71 16.96 18.81
N LEU A 151 -3.77 16.44 17.58
CA LEU A 151 -4.97 16.50 16.76
C LEU A 151 -5.95 15.41 17.22
N PRO A 152 -7.27 15.68 17.17
CA PRO A 152 -8.28 14.70 17.56
C PRO A 152 -8.23 13.37 16.78
N PRO A 153 -8.24 12.20 17.45
CA PRO A 153 -8.15 11.97 18.88
C PRO A 153 -6.69 12.01 19.34
N PRO A 154 -6.34 12.84 20.34
CA PRO A 154 -4.97 12.90 20.80
C PRO A 154 -4.62 11.61 21.57
N LEU A 155 -3.48 11.04 21.23
CA LEU A 155 -2.79 10.00 21.96
C LEU A 155 -1.63 10.62 22.76
N PRO A 156 -1.23 10.01 23.89
CA PRO A 156 -0.05 10.45 24.63
C PRO A 156 1.21 10.49 23.76
N ALA A 157 2.05 11.51 23.95
CA ALA A 157 3.27 11.71 23.18
C ALA A 157 4.26 10.55 23.30
N GLU A 158 4.27 9.83 24.44
CA GLU A 158 5.06 8.62 24.65
C GLU A 158 4.71 7.46 23.71
N LEU A 159 3.51 7.48 23.10
CA LEU A 159 3.08 6.47 22.13
C LEU A 159 3.56 6.74 20.70
N PHE A 160 4.30 7.82 20.45
CA PHE A 160 4.78 8.15 19.10
C PHE A 160 5.50 6.97 18.44
N TRP A 161 6.48 6.36 19.10
CA TRP A 161 7.27 5.27 18.51
C TRP A 161 6.47 3.99 18.25
N PRO A 162 5.62 3.50 19.18
CA PRO A 162 4.70 2.40 18.90
C PRO A 162 3.76 2.67 17.73
N VAL A 163 3.13 3.86 17.68
CA VAL A 163 2.18 4.23 16.63
C VAL A 163 2.91 4.35 15.29
N PHE A 164 4.05 5.05 15.25
CA PHE A 164 4.89 5.19 14.07
C PHE A 164 5.33 3.84 13.52
N THR A 165 5.84 2.96 14.38
CA THR A 165 6.31 1.64 13.97
C THR A 165 5.17 0.78 13.43
N GLY A 166 4.03 0.76 14.13
CA GLY A 166 2.84 0.04 13.67
C GLY A 166 2.35 0.54 12.32
N TRP A 167 2.33 1.86 12.11
CA TRP A 167 1.92 2.49 10.86
C TRP A 167 2.87 2.14 9.71
N VAL A 168 4.17 2.37 9.88
CA VAL A 168 5.19 2.05 8.87
C VAL A 168 5.14 0.58 8.48
N VAL A 169 5.02 -0.32 9.46
CA VAL A 169 4.93 -1.77 9.20
C VAL A 169 3.64 -2.11 8.46
N GLY A 170 2.51 -1.52 8.85
CA GLY A 170 1.23 -1.68 8.17
C GLY A 170 1.31 -1.28 6.70
N ASP A 171 1.84 -0.10 6.42
CA ASP A 171 1.97 0.42 5.06
C ASP A 171 2.95 -0.43 4.23
N LEU A 172 4.08 -0.85 4.81
CA LEU A 172 5.01 -1.73 4.13
C LEU A 172 4.31 -3.04 3.70
N ILE A 173 3.44 -3.61 4.54
CA ILE A 173 2.66 -4.79 4.20
C ILE A 173 1.66 -4.47 3.09
N VAL A 174 0.81 -3.47 3.28
CA VAL A 174 -0.28 -3.13 2.35
C VAL A 174 0.26 -2.74 0.98
N LEU A 175 1.26 -1.85 0.93
CA LEU A 175 1.83 -1.37 -0.32
C LEU A 175 2.66 -2.46 -1.04
N SER A 176 3.41 -3.27 -0.29
CA SER A 176 4.18 -4.36 -0.91
C SER A 176 3.28 -5.46 -1.45
N VAL A 177 2.15 -5.73 -0.80
CA VAL A 177 1.24 -6.82 -1.17
C VAL A 177 0.20 -6.33 -2.18
N LEU A 178 -0.70 -5.43 -1.78
CA LEU A 178 -1.86 -5.03 -2.56
C LEU A 178 -1.47 -4.06 -3.69
N SER A 179 -0.73 -2.98 -3.38
CA SER A 179 -0.37 -2.00 -4.39
C SER A 179 0.51 -2.60 -5.48
N THR A 180 1.47 -3.47 -5.12
CA THR A 180 2.28 -4.21 -6.11
C THR A 180 1.41 -5.07 -7.03
N ALA A 181 0.46 -5.85 -6.48
CA ALA A 181 -0.42 -6.69 -7.29
C ALA A 181 -1.27 -5.87 -8.27
N LEU A 182 -1.84 -4.76 -7.78
CA LEU A 182 -2.62 -3.84 -8.61
C LEU A 182 -1.77 -3.19 -9.70
N LEU A 183 -0.56 -2.73 -9.38
CA LEU A 183 0.34 -2.13 -10.38
C LEU A 183 0.73 -3.15 -11.45
N VAL A 184 1.09 -4.38 -11.08
CA VAL A 184 1.44 -5.43 -12.04
C VAL A 184 0.25 -5.78 -12.94
N ALA A 185 -0.95 -5.89 -12.38
CA ALA A 185 -2.15 -6.27 -13.12
C ALA A 185 -2.71 -5.13 -14.00
N LEU A 186 -2.73 -3.90 -13.48
CA LEU A 186 -3.46 -2.78 -14.10
C LEU A 186 -2.58 -1.87 -14.95
N THR A 187 -1.25 -1.79 -14.73
CA THR A 187 -0.36 -0.95 -15.57
C THR A 187 -0.50 -1.27 -17.05
N PRO A 188 -0.50 -2.55 -17.50
CA PRO A 188 -0.70 -2.87 -18.92
C PRO A 188 -2.06 -2.43 -19.45
N VAL A 189 -3.10 -2.47 -18.62
CA VAL A 189 -4.46 -2.03 -18.97
C VAL A 189 -4.47 -0.52 -19.16
N PHE A 190 -3.98 0.25 -18.19
CA PHE A 190 -3.92 1.72 -18.25
C PHE A 190 -3.10 2.23 -19.44
N LYS A 191 -1.97 1.59 -19.75
CA LYS A 191 -1.15 1.94 -20.91
C LYS A 191 -1.87 1.67 -22.24
N ARG A 192 -2.64 0.58 -22.33
CA ARG A 192 -3.39 0.23 -23.56
C ARG A 192 -4.61 1.10 -23.78
N THR A 193 -5.28 1.54 -22.72
CA THR A 193 -6.55 2.28 -22.81
C THR A 193 -6.38 3.80 -22.90
N GLY A 194 -5.14 4.32 -22.80
CA GLY A 194 -4.89 5.77 -22.83
C GLY A 194 -5.42 6.51 -21.59
N LEU A 195 -5.81 5.79 -20.54
CA LEU A 195 -6.21 6.37 -19.26
C LEU A 195 -5.03 6.96 -18.47
N TYR A 196 -3.80 6.75 -18.96
CA TYR A 196 -2.59 7.35 -18.41
C TYR A 196 -2.51 8.83 -18.82
N VAL A 197 -2.94 9.72 -17.92
CA VAL A 197 -2.86 11.17 -18.15
C VAL A 197 -1.44 11.67 -17.87
N GLU A 198 -0.73 12.08 -18.92
CA GLU A 198 0.60 12.70 -18.83
C GLU A 198 0.52 14.21 -18.56
N GLY A 199 1.66 14.85 -18.23
CA GLY A 199 1.76 16.32 -18.22
C GLY A 199 1.07 17.07 -17.07
N TRP A 200 0.60 16.37 -16.03
CA TRP A 200 -0.15 16.96 -14.92
C TRP A 200 0.48 18.14 -14.16
N TRP A 201 1.81 18.20 -14.15
CA TRP A 201 2.58 19.24 -13.45
C TRP A 201 3.41 20.06 -14.45
N ALA A 202 3.06 19.99 -15.73
CA ALA A 202 3.70 20.77 -16.80
C ALA A 202 3.10 22.18 -16.83
#